data_AF-A0A523XZK6-F1
#
_entry.id   AF-A0A523XZK6-F1
#
_cell.length_a   1.000
_cell.length_b   1.000
_cell.length_c   1.000
_cell.angle_alpha   90.00
_cell.angle_beta   90.00
_cell.angle_gamma   90.00
#
_symmetry.space_group_name_H-M   'P 1'
#
loop_
_entity.id
_entity.type
_entity.pdbx_description
1 polymer ?
#
loop_
_entity_poly.entity_id
_entity_poly.type
_entity_poly.pdbx_seq_one_letter_code
_entity_poly.pdbx_strand_id
1 'polypeptide(L)' 'KAIFVGTTANPRLAERVAEDTGVELVPLYIGSLSEPDGPAGTYLALMQYNVNEIVQALLK' A
#
# COMPACT_ATOMS: atom_id res chain seq x y z
N LYS A 1 11.37 3.68 7.54
CA LYS A 1 11.04 4.65 6.44
C LYS A 1 10.31 3.86 5.35
N ALA A 2 9.30 4.42 4.69
CA ALA A 2 8.50 3.69 3.72
C ALA A 2 8.06 4.56 2.54
N ILE A 3 7.87 3.94 1.37
CA ILE A 3 7.23 4.50 0.18
C ILE A 3 5.88 3.81 0.03
N PHE A 4 4.79 4.58 -0.04
CA PHE A 4 3.45 4.03 -0.22
C PHE A 4 2.98 4.21 -1.66
N VAL A 5 2.41 3.16 -2.25
CA VAL A 5 1.89 3.17 -3.63
C VAL A 5 0.49 2.59 -3.70
N GLY A 6 -0.40 3.23 -4.45
CA GLY A 6 -1.76 2.71 -4.66
C GLY A 6 -1.74 1.44 -5.51
N THR A 7 -2.53 0.42 -5.15
CA THR A 7 -2.64 -0.84 -5.92
C THR A 7 -3.18 -0.64 -7.34
N THR A 8 -3.87 0.47 -7.60
CA THR A 8 -4.40 0.86 -8.92
C THR A 8 -3.44 1.73 -9.73
N ALA A 9 -2.34 2.20 -9.14
CA ALA A 9 -1.34 3.01 -9.82
C ALA A 9 -0.31 2.15 -10.55
N ASN A 10 0.36 2.72 -11.57
CA ASN A 10 1.50 2.08 -12.21
C ASN A 10 2.72 2.12 -11.25
N PRO A 11 3.22 0.97 -10.77
CA PRO A 11 4.19 0.95 -9.66
C PRO A 11 5.62 1.29 -10.09
N ARG A 12 5.93 1.29 -11.40
CA ARG A 12 7.31 1.38 -11.93
C ARG A 12 8.13 2.56 -11.39
N LEU A 13 7.50 3.71 -11.21
CA LEU A 13 8.19 4.87 -10.65
C LEU A 13 8.54 4.66 -9.17
N ALA A 14 7.59 4.13 -8.39
CA ALA A 14 7.79 3.88 -6.97
C ALA A 14 8.80 2.74 -6.73
N GLU A 15 8.75 1.68 -7.55
CA GLU A 15 9.75 0.60 -7.58
C GLU A 15 11.15 1.15 -7.82
N ARG A 16 11.33 2.02 -8.82
CA ARG A 16 12.64 2.59 -9.12
C ARG A 16 13.20 3.41 -7.96
N VAL A 17 12.36 4.22 -7.31
CA VAL A 17 12.77 5.00 -6.14
C VAL A 17 13.13 4.08 -4.96
N ALA A 18 12.37 3.01 -4.74
CA ALA A 18 12.66 2.03 -3.71
C ALA A 18 14.01 1.33 -3.95
N GLU A 19 14.31 0.92 -5.18
CA GLU A 19 15.61 0.35 -5.57
C GLU A 19 16.77 1.32 -5.32
N ASP A 20 16.62 2.57 -5.74
CA ASP A 20 17.68 3.58 -5.64
C ASP A 20 17.95 4.01 -4.18
N THR A 21 16.97 3.86 -3.29
CA THR A 21 17.05 4.34 -1.90
C THR A 21 17.16 3.23 -0.85
N GLY A 22 16.89 1.98 -1.22
CA GLY A 22 16.76 0.86 -0.29
C GLY A 22 15.58 0.96 0.67
N VAL A 23 14.61 1.84 0.39
CA VAL A 23 13.42 2.05 1.23
C VAL A 23 12.33 1.05 0.87
N GLU A 24 11.62 0.51 1.86
CA GLU A 24 10.51 -0.44 1.67
C GLU A 24 9.36 0.20 0.88
N LEU A 25 8.90 -0.50 -0.16
CA LEU A 25 7.71 -0.15 -0.94
C LEU A 25 6.49 -0.90 -0.41
N VAL A 26 5.44 -0.17 -0.03
CA VAL A 26 4.25 -0.72 0.62
C VAL A 26 2.99 -0.40 -0.21
N PRO A 27 2.25 -1.42 -0.67
CA PRO A 27 1.03 -1.23 -1.45
C PRO A 27 -0.18 -0.88 -0.56
N LEU A 28 -0.96 0.12 -0.96
CA LEU A 28 -2.20 0.56 -0.30
C LEU A 28 -3.39 0.49 -1.26
N TYR A 29 -4.57 0.20 -0.75
CA TYR A 29 -5.80 0.26 -1.54
C TYR A 29 -6.31 1.71 -1.62
N ILE A 30 -6.26 2.29 -2.82
CA ILE A 30 -6.66 3.68 -3.08
C ILE A 30 -7.52 3.72 -4.35
N GLY A 31 -8.66 4.41 -4.28
CA GLY A 31 -9.55 4.60 -5.43
C GLY A 31 -10.38 3.39 -5.84
N SER A 32 -10.10 2.20 -5.29
CA SER A 32 -10.92 1.00 -5.48
C SER A 32 -10.84 0.07 -4.27
N LEU A 33 -11.90 -0.74 -4.10
CA LEU A 33 -11.88 -1.91 -3.23
C LEU A 33 -11.05 -3.03 -3.88
N SER A 34 -10.71 -4.05 -3.09
CA SER A 34 -10.30 -5.34 -3.65
C SER A 34 -11.51 -6.12 -4.16
N GLU A 35 -11.27 -7.33 -4.67
CA GLU A 35 -12.33 -8.35 -4.79
C GLU A 35 -13.04 -8.57 -3.44
N PRO A 36 -14.31 -9.03 -3.44
CA PRO A 36 -15.12 -9.18 -2.22
C PRO A 36 -14.45 -10.00 -1.12
N ASP A 37 -13.75 -11.07 -1.49
CA ASP A 37 -13.02 -11.96 -0.57
C ASP A 37 -11.57 -11.51 -0.29
N GLY A 38 -11.18 -10.36 -0.84
CA GLY A 38 -9.85 -9.78 -0.66
C GLY A 38 -9.72 -8.95 0.63
N PRO A 39 -8.50 -8.47 0.92
CA PRO A 39 -8.19 -7.76 2.17
C PRO A 39 -8.89 -6.40 2.32
N ALA A 40 -9.47 -5.87 1.24
CA ALA A 40 -10.12 -4.57 1.18
C ALA A 40 -11.48 -4.64 0.47
N GLY A 41 -12.25 -5.73 0.66
CA GLY A 41 -13.53 -5.97 -0.02
C GLY A 41 -14.67 -5.04 0.41
N THR A 42 -14.48 -4.25 1.48
CA THR A 42 -15.39 -3.18 1.92
C THR A 42 -14.60 -1.93 2.26
N TYR A 43 -15.26 -0.78 2.31
CA TYR A 43 -14.59 0.47 2.69
C TYR A 43 -13.96 0.41 4.09
N LEU A 44 -14.61 -0.25 5.06
CA LEU A 44 -14.04 -0.43 6.40
C LEU A 44 -12.81 -1.33 6.38
N ALA A 45 -12.87 -2.45 5.64
CA ALA A 45 -11.72 -3.34 5.47
C ALA A 45 -10.55 -2.62 4.77
N LEU A 46 -10.83 -1.80 3.75
CA LEU A 46 -9.85 -0.95 3.08
C LEU A 46 -9.15 0.00 4.05
N MET A 47 -9.93 0.71 4.88
CA MET A 47 -9.36 1.63 5.87
C MET A 47 -8.54 0.90 6.93
N GLN A 48 -9.01 -0.25 7.41
CA GLN A 48 -8.30 -1.10 8.37
C GLN A 48 -6.98 -1.62 7.79
N TYR A 49 -7.01 -2.16 6.57
CA TYR A 49 -5.83 -2.62 5.86
C TYR A 49 -4.80 -1.49 5.71
N ASN A 50 -5.22 -0.33 5.16
CA ASN A 50 -4.30 0.77 4.93
C ASN A 50 -3.67 1.30 6.22
N VAL A 51 -4.46 1.46 7.29
CA VAL A 51 -3.93 1.92 8.58
C VAL A 51 -2.93 0.91 9.14
N ASN A 52 -3.22 -0.39 9.05
CA ASN A 52 -2.30 -1.42 9.52
C ASN A 52 -0.99 -1.40 8.75
N GLU A 53 -1.03 -1.37 7.42
CA GLU A 53 0.18 -1.32 6.58
C GLU A 53 1.01 -0.06 6.84
N ILE A 54 0.36 1.10 6.99
CA ILE A 54 1.05 2.36 7.32
C ILE A 54 1.74 2.27 8.68
N VAL A 55 1.04 1.81 9.72
CA VAL A 55 1.59 1.72 11.07
C VAL A 55 2.75 0.72 11.11
N GLN A 56 2.59 -0.47 10.50
CA GLN A 56 3.63 -1.48 10.46
C GLN A 56 4.90 -0.97 9.75
N ALA A 57 4.74 -0.29 8.62
CA ALA A 57 5.86 0.24 7.85
C ALA A 57 6.60 1.42 8.53
N LEU A 58 5.92 2.15 9.42
CA LEU A 58 6.51 3.26 10.17
C LEU A 58 7.15 2.82 11.49
N LEU A 59 6.75 1.67 12.04
CA LEU A 59 7.33 1.11 13.26
C LEU A 59 8.59 0.26 13.00
N LYS A 60 8.84 -0.13 11.76
CA LYS A 60 10.12 -0.72 11.31
C LYS A 60 11.20 0.35 11.13
#